data_AF-A0A7C1BEH8-F1
#
_entry.id   AF-A0A7C1BEH8-F1
#
_cell.length_a   1.000
_cell.length_b   1.000
_cell.length_c   1.000
_cell.angle_alpha   90.00
_cell.angle_beta   90.00
_cell.angle_gamma   90.00
#
_symmetry.space_group_name_H-M   'P 1'
#
loop_
_entity.id
_entity.type
_entity.pdbx_description
1 polymer ?
#
loop_
_entity_poly.entity_id
_entity_poly.type
_entity_poly.pdbx_seq_one_letter_code
_entity_poly.pdbx_strand_id
1 'polypeptide(L)'
;MVKRVGFIFLLVLFIFLSVFAQSDWKVIFGGMTRYVLTKEKWDNLMNCSHHKMEITLNFKGKDHRYTVVPLWIFAAVVDGPEESHPYIFDESSWKRGYDVTIMSVDGYAVTFNTSEVDPDSIFIAGKVDGKEIEGSPPLRIAGRESKKLWVLNPVEIEFDVPRKNGEKEEKFKFELVIDGKLRSFTLEELERSPYYLEGCGGYKTSAGSVRKGYYGGVSILDLLEEYTEVSENDTVKVTAVDGYTMDYSMKQFLDQKDGTWILAFKKDGEYLPLDPGYIRIIKVGKGCPIIDGHSSVRMVKRIEIIKKEYKDFRFRIEGYMNFTLSRQDFVSGLSCHGVKVKYKGKDGVHEYYGIPLWRLLAYSDDPKYAPHKQDPSINSYDEEFAKEGYEVEIVAKDGFKIRLNSKYLNRNDSIILAMMKDGNELEGMEWPLTLVWDVNSGNIPGMKKVKGVVMIRIIVGKNER
;
A
#
# COMPACT_ATOMS: atom_id res chain seq x y z
N MET A 1 -12.01 77.59 17.58
CA MET A 1 -10.74 77.30 18.29
C MET A 1 -10.93 75.99 19.06
N VAL A 2 -9.89 75.17 19.14
CA VAL A 2 -9.84 73.73 19.52
C VAL A 2 -9.90 72.77 18.32
N LYS A 3 -8.69 72.41 17.86
CA LYS A 3 -8.40 71.29 16.96
C LYS A 3 -8.68 69.97 17.68
N ARG A 4 -9.41 69.04 17.07
CA ARG A 4 -9.40 67.62 17.44
C ARG A 4 -8.82 66.82 16.28
N VAL A 5 -7.71 66.16 16.59
CA VAL A 5 -6.95 65.23 15.75
C VAL A 5 -7.74 63.93 15.64
N GLY A 6 -7.97 63.46 14.41
CA GLY A 6 -8.62 62.19 14.14
C GLY A 6 -7.70 61.02 14.46
N PHE A 7 -8.20 60.06 15.24
CA PHE A 7 -7.60 58.74 15.43
C PHE A 7 -8.07 57.85 14.28
N ILE A 8 -7.13 57.40 13.45
CA ILE A 8 -7.34 56.39 12.42
C ILE A 8 -7.31 55.02 13.12
N PHE A 9 -8.45 54.31 13.11
CA PHE A 9 -8.53 52.91 13.51
C PHE A 9 -7.95 52.05 12.38
N LEU A 10 -6.74 51.52 12.59
CA LEU A 10 -6.09 50.57 11.69
C LEU A 10 -6.75 49.19 11.91
N LEU A 11 -7.73 48.86 11.05
CA LEU A 11 -8.31 47.53 10.98
C LEU A 11 -7.27 46.59 10.33
N VAL A 12 -6.53 45.86 11.16
CA VAL A 12 -5.62 44.80 10.69
C VAL A 12 -6.49 43.64 10.20
N LEU A 13 -6.64 43.56 8.87
CA LEU A 13 -7.27 42.45 8.17
C LEU A 13 -6.41 41.19 8.38
N PHE A 14 -6.84 40.32 9.30
CA PHE A 14 -6.28 38.98 9.43
C PHE A 14 -6.60 38.20 8.14
N ILE A 15 -5.59 38.05 7.28
CA ILE A 15 -5.62 37.08 6.18
C ILE A 15 -5.57 35.70 6.83
N PHE A 16 -6.74 35.08 6.98
CA PHE A 16 -6.82 33.63 7.16
C PHE A 16 -6.36 32.99 5.85
N LEU A 17 -5.06 32.67 5.77
CA LEU A 17 -4.58 31.63 4.88
C LEU A 17 -5.04 30.31 5.46
N SER A 18 -6.27 29.93 5.12
CA SER A 18 -6.76 28.56 5.29
C SER A 18 -5.91 27.65 4.38
N VAL A 19 -4.89 27.04 4.97
CA VAL A 19 -4.23 25.87 4.41
C VAL A 19 -5.29 24.76 4.40
N PHE A 20 -5.96 24.58 3.26
CA PHE A 20 -6.84 23.43 3.07
C PHE A 20 -5.97 22.17 3.13
N ALA A 21 -6.24 21.31 4.12
CA ALA A 21 -5.78 19.95 4.11
C ALA A 21 -6.12 19.32 2.75
N GLN A 22 -5.12 18.77 2.08
CA GLN A 22 -5.27 18.04 0.83
C GLN A 22 -6.25 16.87 1.07
N SER A 23 -7.48 17.00 0.57
CA SER A 23 -8.51 15.97 0.75
C SER A 23 -8.12 14.71 -0.02
N ASP A 24 -7.86 13.62 0.70
CA ASP A 24 -7.58 12.27 0.17
C ASP A 24 -8.85 11.58 -0.37
N TRP A 25 -9.46 12.17 -1.39
CA TRP A 25 -10.61 11.54 -2.04
C TRP A 25 -10.17 10.46 -3.04
N LYS A 26 -11.04 9.47 -3.22
CA LYS A 26 -10.90 8.43 -4.26
C LYS A 26 -12.24 8.14 -4.92
N VAL A 27 -12.20 7.74 -6.19
CA VAL A 27 -13.32 7.16 -6.93
C VAL A 27 -12.93 5.77 -7.39
N ILE A 28 -13.83 4.82 -7.21
CA ILE A 28 -13.62 3.43 -7.60
C ILE A 28 -14.30 3.22 -8.96
N PHE A 29 -13.56 2.66 -9.91
CA PHE A 29 -14.08 2.19 -11.18
C PHE A 29 -13.97 0.67 -11.19
N GLY A 30 -15.09 -0.02 -11.37
CA GLY A 30 -15.14 -1.48 -11.49
C GLY A 30 -15.64 -1.91 -12.85
N GLY A 31 -15.07 -3.00 -13.36
CA GLY A 31 -15.42 -3.63 -14.62
C GLY A 31 -14.73 -4.99 -14.70
N MET A 32 -14.13 -5.32 -15.86
CA MET A 32 -13.24 -6.47 -15.97
C MET A 32 -12.01 -6.36 -15.07
N THR A 33 -11.52 -5.15 -14.86
CA THR A 33 -10.49 -4.83 -13.86
C THR A 33 -10.99 -3.77 -12.88
N ARG A 34 -10.24 -3.51 -11.80
CA ARG A 34 -10.57 -2.47 -10.81
C ARG A 34 -9.55 -1.35 -10.87
N TYR A 35 -10.04 -0.13 -11.00
CA TYR A 35 -9.20 1.07 -11.01
C TYR A 35 -9.60 2.04 -9.90
N VAL A 36 -8.61 2.52 -9.15
CA VAL A 36 -8.80 3.54 -8.11
C VAL A 36 -8.22 4.86 -8.59
N LEU A 37 -9.09 5.82 -8.85
CA LEU A 37 -8.74 7.20 -9.15
C LEU A 37 -8.52 7.94 -7.83
N THR A 38 -7.28 8.37 -7.57
CA THR A 38 -6.94 9.22 -6.42
C THR A 38 -6.85 10.68 -6.86
N LYS A 39 -6.85 11.61 -5.90
CA LYS A 39 -6.56 13.02 -6.17
C LYS A 39 -5.29 13.21 -7.02
N GLU A 40 -4.19 12.55 -6.66
CA GLU A 40 -2.93 12.65 -7.40
C GLU A 40 -3.07 12.19 -8.85
N LYS A 41 -3.72 11.05 -9.09
CA LYS A 41 -3.96 10.53 -10.45
C LYS A 41 -4.83 11.48 -11.27
N TRP A 42 -5.85 12.08 -10.64
CA TRP A 42 -6.68 13.08 -11.27
C TRP A 42 -5.90 14.36 -11.62
N ASP A 43 -5.11 14.89 -10.68
CA ASP A 43 -4.28 16.08 -10.91
C ASP A 43 -3.29 15.85 -12.07
N ASN A 44 -2.68 14.66 -12.13
CA ASN A 44 -1.82 14.24 -13.23
C ASN A 44 -2.57 14.15 -14.57
N LEU A 45 -3.77 13.57 -14.57
CA LEU A 45 -4.64 13.50 -15.76
C LEU A 45 -5.01 14.91 -16.26
N MET A 46 -5.35 15.82 -15.34
CA MET A 46 -5.71 17.20 -15.65
C MET A 46 -4.53 18.06 -16.09
N ASN A 47 -3.28 17.68 -15.78
CA ASN A 47 -2.08 18.30 -16.34
C ASN A 47 -1.82 17.86 -17.79
N CYS A 48 -2.46 16.80 -18.24
CA CYS A 48 -2.31 16.27 -19.58
C CYS A 48 -3.36 16.87 -20.54
N SER A 49 -2.94 17.73 -21.48
CA SER A 49 -3.87 18.47 -22.35
C SER A 49 -4.71 17.60 -23.27
N HIS A 50 -4.26 16.39 -23.63
CA HIS A 50 -5.00 15.51 -24.54
C HIS A 50 -6.11 14.66 -23.87
N HIS A 51 -6.17 14.64 -22.54
CA HIS A 51 -7.19 13.90 -21.79
C HIS A 51 -8.36 14.76 -21.32
N LYS A 52 -8.23 16.09 -21.38
CA LYS A 52 -9.24 17.03 -20.91
C LYS A 52 -9.78 17.91 -22.04
N MET A 53 -10.99 18.39 -21.87
CA MET A 53 -11.61 19.37 -22.76
C MET A 53 -12.48 20.35 -21.97
N GLU A 54 -12.79 21.48 -22.61
CA GLU A 54 -13.78 22.44 -22.11
C GLU A 54 -15.08 22.25 -22.88
N ILE A 55 -16.19 22.10 -22.16
CA ILE A 55 -17.52 22.00 -22.75
C ILE A 55 -18.49 22.98 -22.10
N THR A 56 -19.52 23.39 -22.83
CA THR A 56 -20.61 24.18 -22.28
C THR A 56 -21.83 23.30 -22.12
N LEU A 57 -22.40 23.26 -20.92
CA LEU A 57 -23.63 22.53 -20.63
C LEU A 57 -24.67 23.45 -19.99
N ASN A 58 -25.93 23.29 -20.37
CA ASN A 58 -27.03 24.06 -19.79
C ASN A 58 -27.54 23.42 -18.48
N PHE A 59 -27.40 24.14 -17.38
CA PHE A 59 -27.91 23.73 -16.07
C PHE A 59 -28.85 24.81 -15.52
N LYS A 60 -30.08 24.41 -15.18
CA LYS A 60 -31.15 25.30 -14.67
C LYS A 60 -31.36 26.58 -15.54
N GLY A 61 -31.29 26.43 -16.86
CA GLY A 61 -31.53 27.54 -17.80
C GLY A 61 -30.36 28.51 -17.96
N LYS A 62 -29.18 28.17 -17.41
CA LYS A 62 -27.94 28.91 -17.60
C LYS A 62 -26.87 28.01 -18.18
N ASP A 63 -26.05 28.58 -19.05
CA ASP A 63 -24.90 27.89 -19.60
C ASP A 63 -23.72 28.00 -18.64
N HIS A 64 -23.10 26.86 -18.38
CA HIS A 64 -21.95 26.73 -17.51
C HIS A 64 -20.81 26.06 -18.28
N ARG A 65 -19.58 26.56 -18.08
CA ARG A 65 -18.39 26.01 -18.72
C ARG A 65 -17.72 24.99 -17.80
N TYR A 66 -17.59 23.76 -18.27
CA TYR A 66 -17.00 22.65 -17.52
C TYR A 66 -15.65 22.24 -18.09
N THR A 67 -14.68 22.00 -17.22
CA THR A 67 -13.45 21.27 -17.57
C THR A 67 -13.68 19.79 -17.28
N VAL A 68 -13.62 18.96 -18.31
CA VAL A 68 -14.06 17.57 -18.25
C VAL A 68 -13.09 16.58 -18.87
N VAL A 69 -13.26 15.32 -18.48
CA VAL A 69 -12.64 14.12 -19.08
C VAL A 69 -13.77 13.20 -19.55
N PRO A 70 -13.76 12.68 -20.79
CA PRO A 70 -14.74 11.69 -21.24
C PRO A 70 -14.78 10.45 -20.34
N LEU A 71 -15.98 9.95 -20.01
CA LEU A 71 -16.13 8.78 -19.13
C LEU A 71 -15.55 7.51 -19.78
N TRP A 72 -15.61 7.41 -21.11
CA TRP A 72 -15.09 6.26 -21.85
C TRP A 72 -13.59 6.03 -21.64
N ILE A 73 -12.82 7.05 -21.26
CA ILE A 73 -11.40 6.87 -20.91
C ILE A 73 -11.26 5.93 -19.72
N PHE A 74 -12.16 6.03 -18.73
CA PHE A 74 -12.16 5.13 -17.59
C PHE A 74 -12.83 3.80 -17.90
N ALA A 75 -13.79 3.76 -18.83
CA ALA A 75 -14.28 2.50 -19.38
C ALA A 75 -13.13 1.70 -20.01
N ALA A 76 -12.31 2.33 -20.85
CA ALA A 76 -11.12 1.73 -21.47
C ALA A 76 -10.12 1.15 -20.46
N VAL A 77 -10.04 1.74 -19.26
CA VAL A 77 -9.15 1.26 -18.20
C VAL A 77 -9.67 -0.03 -17.57
N VAL A 78 -10.99 -0.22 -17.55
CA VAL A 78 -11.64 -1.33 -16.83
C VAL A 78 -12.35 -2.35 -17.74
N ASP A 79 -12.39 -2.12 -19.05
CA ASP A 79 -13.09 -2.97 -20.04
C ASP A 79 -12.17 -3.95 -20.80
N GLY A 80 -10.85 -3.84 -20.60
CA GLY A 80 -9.84 -4.63 -21.31
C GLY A 80 -8.72 -5.21 -20.42
N PRO A 81 -7.90 -6.14 -20.95
CA PRO A 81 -6.83 -6.81 -20.21
C PRO A 81 -5.56 -5.96 -20.05
N GLU A 82 -5.53 -4.74 -20.56
CA GLU A 82 -4.34 -3.89 -20.55
C GLU A 82 -3.94 -3.48 -19.12
N GLU A 83 -2.73 -3.87 -18.72
CA GLU A 83 -2.20 -3.53 -17.40
C GLU A 83 -1.60 -2.11 -17.33
N SER A 84 -1.41 -1.44 -18.47
CA SER A 84 -0.81 -0.09 -18.53
C SER A 84 -1.22 0.71 -19.78
N HIS A 85 -1.14 2.03 -19.67
CA HIS A 85 -1.44 2.98 -20.74
C HIS A 85 -0.52 2.80 -21.98
N PRO A 86 -1.03 2.90 -23.23
CA PRO A 86 -2.38 3.32 -23.59
C PRO A 86 -3.42 2.20 -23.47
N TYR A 87 -4.56 2.55 -22.85
CA TYR A 87 -5.73 1.68 -22.80
C TYR A 87 -6.51 1.75 -24.12
N ILE A 88 -7.14 0.65 -24.51
CA ILE A 88 -7.88 0.55 -25.78
C ILE A 88 -9.37 0.50 -25.45
N PHE A 89 -10.09 1.56 -25.78
CA PHE A 89 -11.54 1.61 -25.58
C PHE A 89 -12.26 0.59 -26.48
N ASP A 90 -13.03 -0.33 -25.90
CA ASP A 90 -13.86 -1.27 -26.65
C ASP A 90 -15.20 -0.63 -27.04
N GLU A 91 -15.15 0.24 -28.06
CA GLU A 91 -16.32 0.91 -28.62
C GLU A 91 -17.39 -0.09 -29.09
N SER A 92 -16.99 -1.29 -29.50
CA SER A 92 -17.92 -2.33 -29.94
C SER A 92 -18.75 -2.87 -28.77
N SER A 93 -18.14 -3.05 -27.60
CA SER A 93 -18.84 -3.44 -26.37
C SER A 93 -19.75 -2.33 -25.86
N TRP A 94 -19.29 -1.07 -25.90
CA TRP A 94 -20.13 0.08 -25.55
C TRP A 94 -21.40 0.14 -26.41
N LYS A 95 -21.26 -0.01 -27.74
CA LYS A 95 -22.40 0.00 -28.67
C LYS A 95 -23.32 -1.22 -28.54
N ARG A 96 -22.79 -2.39 -28.16
CA ARG A 96 -23.60 -3.58 -27.87
C ARG A 96 -24.51 -3.38 -26.65
N GLY A 97 -24.10 -2.50 -25.73
CA GLY A 97 -24.88 -2.15 -24.56
C GLY A 97 -24.51 -2.98 -23.34
N TYR A 98 -24.27 -2.29 -22.24
CA TYR A 98 -24.18 -2.84 -20.90
C TYR A 98 -24.50 -1.77 -19.86
N ASP A 99 -24.77 -2.21 -18.64
CA ASP A 99 -25.19 -1.29 -17.59
C ASP A 99 -23.97 -0.61 -16.94
N VAL A 100 -24.07 0.70 -16.78
CA VAL A 100 -23.12 1.51 -16.01
C VAL A 100 -23.86 2.11 -14.82
N THR A 101 -23.43 1.74 -13.61
CA THR A 101 -24.02 2.23 -12.36
C THR A 101 -23.08 3.23 -11.69
N ILE A 102 -23.56 4.43 -11.43
CA ILE A 102 -22.80 5.50 -10.76
C ILE A 102 -23.40 5.72 -9.37
N MET A 103 -22.59 5.61 -8.33
CA MET A 103 -22.98 5.88 -6.94
C MET A 103 -22.29 7.15 -6.41
N SER A 104 -23.07 8.02 -5.80
CA SER A 104 -22.65 9.25 -5.11
C SER A 104 -22.34 8.99 -3.64
N VAL A 105 -21.55 9.87 -3.03
CA VAL A 105 -21.21 9.86 -1.60
C VAL A 105 -22.44 9.92 -0.67
N ASP A 106 -23.55 10.48 -1.14
CA ASP A 106 -24.81 10.57 -0.39
C ASP A 106 -25.70 9.31 -0.53
N GLY A 107 -25.22 8.29 -1.24
CA GLY A 107 -25.93 7.04 -1.51
C GLY A 107 -26.90 7.10 -2.69
N TYR A 108 -27.01 8.24 -3.38
CA TYR A 108 -27.74 8.29 -4.64
C TYR A 108 -27.03 7.42 -5.69
N ALA A 109 -27.79 6.58 -6.39
CA ALA A 109 -27.28 5.78 -7.49
C ALA A 109 -28.16 5.93 -8.74
N VAL A 110 -27.52 5.94 -9.90
CA VAL A 110 -28.19 5.92 -11.20
C VAL A 110 -27.51 4.90 -12.10
N THR A 111 -28.31 4.16 -12.86
CA THR A 111 -27.85 3.20 -13.85
C THR A 111 -28.34 3.62 -15.23
N PHE A 112 -27.48 3.49 -16.24
CA PHE A 112 -27.85 3.66 -17.64
C PHE A 112 -27.23 2.54 -18.48
N ASN A 113 -27.85 2.23 -19.61
CA ASN A 113 -27.26 1.28 -20.56
C ASN A 113 -26.41 2.02 -21.60
N THR A 114 -25.19 1.55 -21.87
CA THR A 114 -24.26 2.21 -22.80
C THR A 114 -24.75 2.26 -24.24
N SER A 115 -25.65 1.36 -24.66
CA SER A 115 -26.21 1.40 -26.03
C SER A 115 -27.12 2.62 -26.27
N GLU A 116 -27.57 3.27 -25.19
CA GLU A 116 -28.45 4.43 -25.22
C GLU A 116 -27.69 5.76 -25.06
N VAL A 117 -26.38 5.72 -24.82
CA VAL A 117 -25.54 6.88 -24.51
C VAL A 117 -24.35 6.93 -25.46
N ASP A 118 -24.17 8.06 -26.14
CA ASP A 118 -22.96 8.30 -26.93
C ASP A 118 -21.74 8.38 -25.98
N PRO A 119 -20.65 7.63 -26.20
CA PRO A 119 -19.48 7.71 -25.31
C PRO A 119 -18.94 9.14 -25.18
N ASP A 120 -19.04 9.97 -26.23
CA ASP A 120 -18.58 11.36 -26.25
C ASP A 120 -19.62 12.37 -25.71
N SER A 121 -20.69 11.90 -25.06
CA SER A 121 -21.72 12.76 -24.46
C SER A 121 -21.74 12.73 -22.93
N ILE A 122 -21.00 11.83 -22.27
CA ILE A 122 -20.94 11.69 -20.81
C ILE A 122 -19.49 11.85 -20.31
N PHE A 123 -19.33 12.64 -19.25
CA PHE A 123 -18.03 13.10 -18.79
C PHE A 123 -17.93 13.12 -17.27
N ILE A 124 -16.69 13.11 -16.79
CA ILE A 124 -16.31 13.45 -15.42
C ILE A 124 -15.77 14.88 -15.42
N ALA A 125 -16.46 15.79 -14.73
CA ALA A 125 -16.08 17.17 -14.59
C ALA A 125 -15.33 17.42 -13.28
N GLY A 126 -14.19 18.11 -13.36
CA GLY A 126 -13.44 18.57 -12.17
C GLY A 126 -13.62 20.06 -11.87
N LYS A 127 -14.09 20.85 -12.84
CA LYS A 127 -14.36 22.28 -12.66
C LYS A 127 -15.65 22.72 -13.36
N VAL A 128 -16.29 23.74 -12.79
CA VAL A 128 -17.41 24.48 -13.38
C VAL A 128 -17.15 25.97 -13.24
N ASP A 129 -17.28 26.72 -14.33
CA ASP A 129 -17.00 28.15 -14.44
C ASP A 129 -15.63 28.56 -13.87
N GLY A 130 -14.63 27.70 -14.09
CA GLY A 130 -13.25 27.87 -13.61
C GLY A 130 -13.01 27.55 -12.13
N LYS A 131 -14.06 27.17 -11.39
CA LYS A 131 -13.97 26.77 -9.96
C LYS A 131 -14.05 25.25 -9.83
N GLU A 132 -13.46 24.71 -8.77
CA GLU A 132 -13.61 23.30 -8.43
C GLU A 132 -15.08 22.96 -8.11
N ILE A 133 -15.47 21.73 -8.41
CA ILE A 133 -16.79 21.21 -8.02
C ILE A 133 -16.82 21.06 -6.50
N GLU A 134 -17.88 21.55 -5.86
CA GLU A 134 -18.04 21.46 -4.41
C GLU A 134 -18.25 20.01 -3.94
N GLY A 135 -17.76 19.72 -2.72
CA GLY A 135 -17.89 18.41 -2.08
C GLY A 135 -16.66 17.50 -2.23
N SER A 136 -16.79 16.25 -1.79
CA SER A 136 -15.71 15.26 -1.81
C SER A 136 -16.26 13.91 -2.28
N PRO A 137 -15.73 13.32 -3.37
CA PRO A 137 -14.71 13.88 -4.26
C PRO A 137 -15.21 15.13 -5.02
N PRO A 138 -14.37 16.13 -5.31
CA PRO A 138 -14.73 17.36 -6.01
C PRO A 138 -14.91 17.11 -7.53
N LEU A 139 -15.78 16.15 -7.85
CA LEU A 139 -16.08 15.68 -9.20
C LEU A 139 -17.59 15.64 -9.42
N ARG A 140 -17.99 15.71 -10.68
CA ARG A 140 -19.38 15.51 -11.11
C ARG A 140 -19.43 14.69 -12.40
N ILE A 141 -20.30 13.69 -12.46
CA ILE A 141 -20.74 13.15 -13.75
C ILE A 141 -21.69 14.15 -14.38
N ALA A 142 -21.41 14.57 -15.61
CA ALA A 142 -22.24 15.48 -16.38
C ALA A 142 -22.14 15.13 -17.85
N GLY A 143 -23.15 15.50 -18.63
CA GLY A 143 -23.19 15.14 -20.03
C GLY A 143 -24.25 15.90 -20.81
N ARG A 144 -24.21 15.72 -22.14
CA ARG A 144 -25.26 16.18 -23.06
C ARG A 144 -26.52 15.30 -22.96
N GLU A 145 -26.39 14.15 -22.30
CA GLU A 145 -27.46 13.22 -21.99
C GLU A 145 -28.47 13.76 -20.96
N SER A 146 -29.47 12.92 -20.66
CA SER A 146 -30.46 13.14 -19.61
C SER A 146 -29.83 13.68 -18.32
N LYS A 147 -30.39 14.77 -17.80
CA LYS A 147 -29.99 15.38 -16.50
C LYS A 147 -30.10 14.41 -15.32
N LYS A 148 -30.80 13.28 -15.47
CA LYS A 148 -30.85 12.21 -14.45
C LYS A 148 -29.50 11.52 -14.26
N LEU A 149 -28.62 11.54 -15.26
CA LEU A 149 -27.27 10.95 -15.18
C LEU A 149 -26.26 11.89 -14.52
N TRP A 150 -26.68 13.10 -14.14
CA TRP A 150 -25.77 14.07 -13.54
C TRP A 150 -25.59 13.80 -12.05
N VAL A 151 -24.50 13.14 -11.69
CA VAL A 151 -24.20 12.72 -10.31
C VAL A 151 -23.11 13.60 -9.72
N LEU A 152 -23.37 14.22 -8.58
CA LEU A 152 -22.37 15.00 -7.84
C LEU A 152 -21.59 14.09 -6.89
N ASN A 153 -20.29 14.33 -6.72
CA ASN A 153 -19.42 13.59 -5.80
C ASN A 153 -19.48 12.04 -5.96
N PRO A 154 -19.26 11.50 -7.18
CA PRO A 154 -19.31 10.06 -7.42
C PRO A 154 -18.19 9.34 -6.64
N VAL A 155 -18.52 8.28 -5.92
CA VAL A 155 -17.55 7.48 -5.15
C VAL A 155 -17.27 6.12 -5.79
N GLU A 156 -18.20 5.61 -6.60
CA GLU A 156 -18.08 4.33 -7.30
C GLU A 156 -18.80 4.39 -8.66
N ILE A 157 -18.19 3.81 -9.68
CA ILE A 157 -18.72 3.68 -11.04
C ILE A 157 -18.45 2.26 -11.53
N GLU A 158 -19.52 1.48 -11.70
CA GLU A 158 -19.46 0.07 -12.09
C GLU A 158 -19.87 -0.08 -13.55
N PHE A 159 -19.05 -0.73 -14.38
CA PHE A 159 -19.30 -1.06 -15.78
C PHE A 159 -19.54 -2.57 -15.87
N ASP A 160 -20.78 -2.98 -16.13
CA ASP A 160 -21.16 -4.40 -16.26
C ASP A 160 -20.79 -4.96 -17.64
N VAL A 161 -19.52 -4.84 -18.02
CA VAL A 161 -19.05 -5.15 -19.38
C VAL A 161 -19.28 -6.65 -19.69
N PRO A 162 -20.05 -7.01 -20.73
CA PRO A 162 -20.33 -8.39 -21.06
C PRO A 162 -19.04 -9.02 -21.60
N ARG A 163 -18.53 -10.04 -20.92
CA ARG A 163 -17.37 -10.80 -21.37
C ARG A 163 -17.60 -11.36 -22.77
N LYS A 164 -16.58 -11.37 -23.64
CA LYS A 164 -16.70 -11.96 -24.97
C LYS A 164 -17.05 -13.46 -24.82
N ASN A 165 -18.01 -13.95 -25.62
CA ASN A 165 -18.41 -15.35 -25.62
C ASN A 165 -17.18 -16.27 -25.73
N GLY A 166 -16.89 -17.03 -24.66
CA GLY A 166 -15.75 -17.94 -24.57
C GLY A 166 -14.69 -17.56 -23.53
N GLU A 167 -14.69 -16.32 -23.03
CA GLU A 167 -13.89 -15.93 -21.88
C GLU A 167 -14.63 -16.36 -20.61
N LYS A 168 -14.22 -17.50 -20.05
CA LYS A 168 -14.64 -17.88 -18.70
C LYS A 168 -14.21 -16.76 -17.76
N GLU A 169 -15.11 -16.38 -16.86
CA GLU A 169 -14.72 -15.76 -15.61
C GLU A 169 -13.58 -16.58 -15.00
N GLU A 170 -12.36 -16.05 -15.00
CA GLU A 170 -11.37 -16.59 -14.08
C GLU A 170 -11.79 -16.17 -12.69
N LYS A 171 -12.73 -16.95 -12.13
CA LYS A 171 -12.97 -16.97 -10.70
C LYS A 171 -11.62 -17.13 -10.03
N PHE A 172 -11.39 -16.33 -8.99
CA PHE A 172 -10.14 -16.36 -8.25
C PHE A 172 -9.72 -17.81 -7.95
N LYS A 173 -8.48 -18.13 -8.30
CA LYS A 173 -7.84 -19.40 -7.95
C LYS A 173 -6.64 -19.14 -7.06
N PHE A 174 -6.57 -19.89 -5.97
CA PHE A 174 -5.36 -20.02 -5.19
C PHE A 174 -4.34 -20.88 -5.94
N GLU A 175 -3.07 -20.53 -5.85
CA GLU A 175 -1.96 -21.24 -6.48
C GLU A 175 -1.03 -21.85 -5.44
N LEU A 176 -0.72 -23.13 -5.60
CA LEU A 176 0.28 -23.82 -4.79
C LEU A 176 1.42 -24.29 -5.70
N VAL A 177 2.64 -23.88 -5.38
CA VAL A 177 3.85 -24.28 -6.10
C VAL A 177 4.72 -25.13 -5.20
N ILE A 178 4.96 -26.37 -5.60
CA ILE A 178 5.81 -27.34 -4.88
C ILE A 178 6.73 -27.99 -5.91
N ASP A 179 8.04 -27.94 -5.67
CA ASP A 179 9.07 -28.46 -6.58
C ASP A 179 8.90 -27.94 -8.03
N GLY A 180 8.53 -26.65 -8.16
CA GLY A 180 8.26 -25.98 -9.43
C GLY A 180 6.95 -26.39 -10.13
N LYS A 181 6.16 -27.30 -9.54
CA LYS A 181 4.86 -27.71 -10.09
C LYS A 181 3.75 -26.83 -9.54
N LEU A 182 3.05 -26.16 -10.46
CA LEU A 182 1.88 -25.34 -10.15
C LEU A 182 0.61 -26.20 -10.03
N ARG A 183 -0.12 -26.00 -8.93
CA ARG A 183 -1.49 -26.46 -8.71
C ARG A 183 -2.38 -25.25 -8.48
N SER A 184 -3.63 -25.34 -8.91
CA SER A 184 -4.59 -24.26 -8.74
C SER A 184 -5.89 -24.79 -8.15
N PHE A 185 -6.45 -24.06 -7.19
CA PHE A 185 -7.65 -24.44 -6.45
C PHE A 185 -8.67 -23.31 -6.48
N THR A 186 -9.95 -23.62 -6.68
CA THR A 186 -11.04 -22.68 -6.36
C THR A 186 -11.29 -22.65 -4.85
N LEU A 187 -11.98 -21.61 -4.36
CA LEU A 187 -12.33 -21.54 -2.94
C LEU A 187 -13.26 -22.68 -2.53
N GLU A 188 -14.17 -23.11 -3.41
CA GLU A 188 -15.10 -24.22 -3.16
C GLU A 188 -14.39 -25.58 -3.15
N GLU A 189 -13.28 -25.74 -3.88
CA GLU A 189 -12.43 -26.93 -3.79
C GLU A 189 -11.69 -26.97 -2.45
N LEU A 190 -11.14 -25.84 -2.01
CA LEU A 190 -10.50 -25.72 -0.70
C LEU A 190 -11.49 -25.97 0.45
N GLU A 191 -12.71 -25.42 0.37
CA GLU A 191 -13.75 -25.64 1.39
C GLU A 191 -14.21 -27.10 1.49
N ARG A 192 -14.20 -27.85 0.37
CA ARG A 192 -14.52 -29.28 0.38
C ARG A 192 -13.34 -30.18 0.75
N SER A 193 -12.13 -29.62 0.90
CA SER A 193 -10.96 -30.40 1.25
C SER A 193 -11.07 -30.97 2.67
N PRO A 194 -10.43 -32.13 2.96
CA PRO A 194 -10.40 -32.69 4.32
C PRO A 194 -9.63 -31.82 5.32
N TYR A 195 -8.91 -30.80 4.83
CA TYR A 195 -8.11 -29.87 5.63
C TYR A 195 -8.86 -28.58 5.99
N TYR A 196 -10.13 -28.46 5.58
CA TYR A 196 -10.96 -27.33 5.97
C TYR A 196 -11.29 -27.38 7.47
N LEU A 197 -11.10 -26.25 8.14
CA LEU A 197 -11.44 -26.07 9.54
C LEU A 197 -11.87 -24.63 9.81
N GLU A 198 -12.57 -24.44 10.93
CA GLU A 198 -12.97 -23.13 11.40
C GLU A 198 -12.48 -22.90 12.83
N GLY A 199 -12.14 -21.65 13.15
CA GLY A 199 -11.73 -21.31 14.51
C GLY A 199 -11.57 -19.82 14.74
N CYS A 200 -11.54 -19.45 16.02
CA CYS A 200 -11.29 -18.09 16.43
C CYS A 200 -9.82 -17.71 16.22
N GLY A 201 -9.56 -16.52 15.69
CA GLY A 201 -8.21 -15.99 15.50
C GLY A 201 -8.22 -14.48 15.37
N GLY A 202 -7.04 -13.89 15.29
CA GLY A 202 -6.91 -12.45 15.07
C GLY A 202 -5.48 -11.99 14.86
N TYR A 203 -5.34 -10.70 14.60
CA TYR A 203 -4.05 -10.07 14.41
C TYR A 203 -4.03 -8.65 15.00
N LYS A 204 -2.85 -8.20 15.40
CA LYS A 204 -2.60 -6.83 15.88
C LYS A 204 -2.03 -5.98 14.74
N THR A 205 -2.68 -4.88 14.40
CA THR A 205 -2.15 -3.96 13.39
C THR A 205 -0.93 -3.22 13.90
N SER A 206 -0.16 -2.62 12.99
CA SER A 206 0.96 -1.75 13.35
C SER A 206 0.54 -0.55 14.22
N ALA A 207 -0.70 -0.06 14.05
CA ALA A 207 -1.31 0.95 14.91
C ALA A 207 -1.65 0.46 16.34
N GLY A 208 -1.47 -0.84 16.62
CA GLY A 208 -1.76 -1.47 17.90
C GLY A 208 -3.20 -1.99 18.06
N SER A 209 -4.08 -1.71 17.10
CA SER A 209 -5.47 -2.17 17.11
C SER A 209 -5.55 -3.68 16.86
N VAL A 210 -6.35 -4.38 17.66
CA VAL A 210 -6.56 -5.82 17.50
C VAL A 210 -7.79 -6.07 16.64
N ARG A 211 -7.66 -6.90 15.60
CA ARG A 211 -8.74 -7.40 14.76
C ARG A 211 -8.93 -8.88 15.05
N LYS A 212 -10.13 -9.29 15.45
CA LYS A 212 -10.49 -10.70 15.70
C LYS A 212 -11.65 -11.12 14.81
N GLY A 213 -11.83 -12.42 14.65
CA GLY A 213 -12.96 -13.02 13.95
C GLY A 213 -12.98 -14.52 14.11
N TYR A 214 -14.08 -15.13 13.68
CA TYR A 214 -14.15 -16.57 13.48
C TYR A 214 -13.84 -16.86 12.02
N TYR A 215 -12.71 -17.52 11.74
CA TYR A 215 -12.23 -17.72 10.38
C TYR A 215 -12.44 -19.15 9.93
N GLY A 216 -12.82 -19.33 8.67
CA GLY A 216 -12.91 -20.62 7.99
C GLY A 216 -11.92 -20.70 6.83
N GLY A 217 -11.20 -21.81 6.72
CA GLY A 217 -10.15 -21.98 5.73
C GLY A 217 -9.47 -23.34 5.80
N VAL A 218 -8.47 -23.54 4.96
CA VAL A 218 -7.68 -24.80 4.94
C VAL A 218 -6.41 -24.67 5.76
N SER A 219 -6.07 -25.71 6.52
CA SER A 219 -4.77 -25.84 7.18
C SER A 219 -3.63 -25.74 6.17
N ILE A 220 -2.73 -24.79 6.38
CA ILE A 220 -1.56 -24.62 5.48
C ILE A 220 -0.66 -25.84 5.60
N LEU A 221 -0.37 -26.30 6.82
CA LEU A 221 0.52 -27.44 7.03
C LEU A 221 -0.01 -28.70 6.34
N ASP A 222 -1.27 -29.06 6.60
CA ASP A 222 -1.85 -30.30 6.08
C ASP A 222 -1.99 -30.25 4.55
N LEU A 223 -2.33 -29.09 3.98
CA LEU A 223 -2.35 -28.90 2.53
C LEU A 223 -0.97 -29.08 1.90
N LEU A 224 0.10 -28.64 2.57
CA LEU A 224 1.46 -28.80 2.07
C LEU A 224 1.93 -30.26 2.18
N GLU A 225 1.66 -30.91 3.32
CA GLU A 225 2.01 -32.31 3.58
C GLU A 225 1.30 -33.31 2.66
N GLU A 226 0.16 -32.93 2.07
CA GLU A 226 -0.49 -33.73 1.02
C GLU A 226 0.40 -33.93 -0.22
N TYR A 227 1.28 -32.97 -0.53
CA TYR A 227 2.03 -32.97 -1.78
C TYR A 227 3.55 -33.13 -1.63
N THR A 228 4.11 -32.87 -0.44
CA THR A 228 5.54 -33.00 -0.18
C THR A 228 5.81 -33.20 1.30
N GLU A 229 6.88 -33.92 1.64
CA GLU A 229 7.40 -33.94 3.01
C GLU A 229 7.96 -32.55 3.34
N VAL A 230 7.56 -31.99 4.47
CA VAL A 230 8.04 -30.66 4.91
C VAL A 230 9.11 -30.81 5.99
N SER A 231 10.10 -29.92 5.98
CA SER A 231 11.15 -29.83 6.99
C SER A 231 11.09 -28.50 7.71
N GLU A 232 11.48 -28.44 8.99
CA GLU A 232 11.53 -27.16 9.73
C GLU A 232 12.45 -26.10 9.07
N ASN A 233 13.40 -26.56 8.25
CA ASN A 233 14.31 -25.72 7.49
C ASN A 233 13.69 -25.17 6.20
N ASP A 234 12.55 -25.69 5.75
CA ASP A 234 11.91 -25.22 4.51
C ASP A 234 11.42 -23.77 4.66
N THR A 235 11.46 -23.05 3.55
CA THR A 235 10.90 -21.69 3.44
C THR A 235 9.58 -21.76 2.71
N VAL A 236 8.56 -21.08 3.23
CA VAL A 236 7.26 -20.91 2.57
C VAL A 236 7.16 -19.46 2.09
N LYS A 237 7.20 -19.25 0.78
CA LYS A 237 6.98 -17.94 0.17
C LYS A 237 5.49 -17.75 -0.09
N VAL A 238 4.96 -16.64 0.38
CA VAL A 238 3.57 -16.22 0.15
C VAL A 238 3.58 -15.01 -0.75
N THR A 239 2.79 -15.05 -1.82
CA THR A 239 2.63 -13.94 -2.77
C THR A 239 1.17 -13.50 -2.80
N ALA A 240 0.94 -12.21 -2.59
CA ALA A 240 -0.36 -11.59 -2.71
C ALA A 240 -0.67 -11.18 -4.16
N VAL A 241 -1.94 -10.88 -4.46
CA VAL A 241 -2.41 -10.44 -5.78
C VAL A 241 -1.68 -9.17 -6.26
N ASP A 242 -1.35 -8.26 -5.34
CA ASP A 242 -0.62 -7.01 -5.64
C ASP A 242 0.90 -7.20 -5.81
N GLY A 243 1.38 -8.44 -5.81
CA GLY A 243 2.80 -8.78 -5.95
C GLY A 243 3.60 -8.65 -4.65
N TYR A 244 2.99 -8.25 -3.53
CA TYR A 244 3.64 -8.28 -2.23
C TYR A 244 4.04 -9.73 -1.90
N THR A 245 5.26 -9.91 -1.38
CA THR A 245 5.75 -11.22 -0.95
C THR A 245 6.21 -11.20 0.49
N MET A 246 6.01 -12.32 1.19
CA MET A 246 6.52 -12.57 2.53
C MET A 246 6.98 -14.01 2.62
N ASP A 247 8.16 -14.23 3.19
CA ASP A 247 8.65 -15.57 3.49
C ASP A 247 8.38 -15.91 4.95
N TYR A 248 7.96 -17.15 5.17
CA TYR A 248 7.72 -17.77 6.46
C TYR A 248 8.67 -18.95 6.63
N SER A 249 9.11 -19.19 7.86
CA SER A 249 9.78 -20.46 8.18
C SER A 249 8.73 -21.56 8.30
N MET A 250 9.00 -22.75 7.74
CA MET A 250 8.14 -23.91 7.92
C MET A 250 7.90 -24.25 9.41
N LYS A 251 8.89 -23.96 10.26
CA LYS A 251 8.76 -24.08 11.71
C LYS A 251 7.58 -23.30 12.29
N GLN A 252 7.19 -22.17 11.70
CA GLN A 252 6.03 -21.39 12.15
C GLN A 252 4.73 -22.17 11.93
N PHE A 253 4.62 -22.93 10.84
CA PHE A 253 3.45 -23.76 10.51
C PHE A 253 3.43 -25.07 11.30
N LEU A 254 4.61 -25.66 11.56
CA LEU A 254 4.78 -26.83 12.43
C LEU A 254 4.45 -26.51 13.90
N ASP A 255 4.68 -25.27 14.37
CA ASP A 255 4.32 -24.85 15.72
C ASP A 255 2.79 -24.64 15.87
N GLN A 256 2.08 -25.72 16.19
CA GLN A 256 0.63 -25.73 16.39
C GLN A 256 0.19 -25.50 17.85
N LYS A 257 1.10 -25.17 18.78
CA LYS A 257 0.80 -25.13 20.23
C LYS A 257 -0.36 -24.21 20.60
N ASP A 258 -0.47 -23.07 19.91
CA ASP A 258 -1.47 -22.02 20.16
C ASP A 258 -2.58 -21.99 19.11
N GLY A 259 -2.59 -22.97 18.20
CA GLY A 259 -3.55 -23.05 17.09
C GLY A 259 -2.91 -23.41 15.75
N THR A 260 -3.74 -23.49 14.73
CA THR A 260 -3.38 -23.89 13.36
C THR A 260 -3.33 -22.68 12.45
N TRP A 261 -2.31 -22.60 11.60
CA TRP A 261 -2.26 -21.60 10.54
C TRP A 261 -3.11 -22.05 9.35
N ILE A 262 -3.99 -21.17 8.88
CA ILE A 262 -4.91 -21.46 7.79
C ILE A 262 -4.81 -20.42 6.67
N LEU A 263 -5.12 -20.86 5.44
CA LEU A 263 -5.58 -20.00 4.35
C LEU A 263 -7.06 -19.71 4.58
N ALA A 264 -7.36 -18.66 5.33
CA ALA A 264 -8.73 -18.25 5.58
C ALA A 264 -9.32 -17.58 4.35
N PHE A 265 -10.46 -18.09 3.89
CA PHE A 265 -11.29 -17.50 2.84
C PHE A 265 -12.71 -17.24 3.31
N LYS A 266 -13.03 -17.55 4.56
CA LYS A 266 -14.27 -17.15 5.23
C LYS A 266 -13.98 -16.42 6.55
N LYS A 267 -14.84 -15.47 6.89
CA LYS A 267 -14.87 -14.81 8.18
C LYS A 267 -16.33 -14.64 8.63
N ASP A 268 -16.61 -15.10 9.84
CA ASP A 268 -17.92 -15.04 10.48
C ASP A 268 -19.03 -15.69 9.62
N GLY A 269 -18.68 -16.82 8.96
CA GLY A 269 -19.58 -17.61 8.12
C GLY A 269 -19.60 -17.21 6.64
N GLU A 270 -19.16 -16.00 6.31
CA GLU A 270 -19.21 -15.42 4.97
C GLU A 270 -17.86 -15.51 4.25
N TYR A 271 -17.86 -15.63 2.92
CA TYR A 271 -16.62 -15.54 2.13
C TYR A 271 -15.97 -14.16 2.28
N LEU A 272 -14.65 -14.13 2.27
CA LEU A 272 -13.91 -12.87 2.30
C LEU A 272 -14.17 -12.09 0.99
N PRO A 273 -14.40 -10.77 1.08
CA PRO A 273 -14.64 -9.92 -0.09
C PRO A 273 -13.35 -9.67 -0.88
N LEU A 274 -13.50 -9.18 -2.12
CA LEU A 274 -12.39 -8.82 -3.01
C LEU A 274 -11.40 -7.82 -2.39
N ASP A 275 -11.89 -6.86 -1.58
CA ASP A 275 -11.06 -5.99 -0.75
C ASP A 275 -11.40 -6.25 0.72
N PRO A 276 -10.49 -6.81 1.53
CA PRO A 276 -9.05 -6.87 1.34
C PRO A 276 -8.54 -8.17 0.71
N GLY A 277 -9.34 -8.97 0.01
CA GLY A 277 -8.91 -10.14 -0.75
C GLY A 277 -9.57 -11.44 -0.33
N TYR A 278 -9.74 -12.35 -1.30
CA TYR A 278 -10.41 -13.63 -1.12
C TYR A 278 -9.72 -14.60 -0.15
N ILE A 279 -8.41 -14.45 0.08
CA ILE A 279 -7.65 -15.28 1.02
C ILE A 279 -6.76 -14.41 1.91
N ARG A 280 -6.70 -14.77 3.19
CA ARG A 280 -5.76 -14.24 4.19
C ARG A 280 -5.11 -15.38 4.97
N ILE A 281 -3.84 -15.21 5.32
CA ILE A 281 -3.17 -16.08 6.30
C ILE A 281 -3.53 -15.63 7.72
N ILE A 282 -3.91 -16.58 8.56
CA ILE A 282 -4.25 -16.32 9.96
C ILE A 282 -3.99 -17.58 10.79
N LYS A 283 -3.72 -17.42 12.09
CA LYS A 283 -3.69 -18.52 13.06
C LYS A 283 -5.03 -18.59 13.77
N VAL A 284 -5.61 -19.79 13.88
CA VAL A 284 -6.90 -20.02 14.56
C VAL A 284 -6.76 -21.10 15.62
N GLY A 285 -7.51 -21.00 16.72
CA GLY A 285 -7.47 -21.99 17.79
C GLY A 285 -8.34 -21.61 18.98
N LYS A 286 -8.42 -22.50 19.98
CA LYS A 286 -9.26 -22.32 21.17
C LYS A 286 -8.95 -21.02 21.94
N GLY A 287 -7.70 -20.59 21.92
CA GLY A 287 -7.24 -19.37 22.61
C GLY A 287 -7.49 -18.07 21.84
N CYS A 288 -8.11 -18.10 20.65
CA CYS A 288 -8.21 -16.95 19.75
C CYS A 288 -6.84 -16.26 19.53
N PRO A 289 -5.81 -17.00 19.04
CA PRO A 289 -4.45 -16.50 18.94
C PRO A 289 -4.39 -15.18 18.17
N ILE A 290 -3.56 -14.25 18.68
CA ILE A 290 -3.35 -12.93 18.08
C ILE A 290 -1.92 -12.86 17.54
N ILE A 291 -1.79 -12.93 16.22
CA ILE A 291 -0.50 -12.78 15.52
C ILE A 291 -0.21 -11.32 15.17
N ASP A 292 0.98 -11.03 14.70
CA ASP A 292 1.29 -9.70 14.16
C ASP A 292 0.62 -9.49 12.80
N GLY A 293 0.17 -8.27 12.54
CA GLY A 293 -0.60 -7.94 11.33
C GLY A 293 0.16 -8.17 10.03
N HIS A 294 1.48 -7.99 10.04
CA HIS A 294 2.34 -8.26 8.88
C HIS A 294 2.49 -9.77 8.61
N SER A 295 2.31 -10.62 9.63
CA SER A 295 2.22 -12.08 9.49
C SER A 295 0.83 -12.55 9.05
N SER A 296 -0.16 -11.66 9.02
CA SER A 296 -1.52 -11.93 8.50
C SER A 296 -1.66 -11.38 7.09
N VAL A 297 -0.88 -11.94 6.15
CA VAL A 297 -0.89 -11.49 4.75
C VAL A 297 -2.27 -11.68 4.14
N ARG A 298 -2.76 -10.63 3.49
CA ARG A 298 -4.05 -10.57 2.80
C ARG A 298 -3.88 -10.74 1.29
N MET A 299 -4.98 -10.88 0.56
CA MET A 299 -4.98 -11.06 -0.90
C MET A 299 -4.07 -12.20 -1.34
N VAL A 300 -3.94 -13.27 -0.56
CA VAL A 300 -2.98 -14.34 -0.88
C VAL A 300 -3.40 -15.02 -2.16
N LYS A 301 -2.53 -14.96 -3.17
CA LYS A 301 -2.73 -15.58 -4.48
C LYS A 301 -1.98 -16.89 -4.57
N ARG A 302 -0.76 -16.93 -4.04
CA ARG A 302 0.16 -18.07 -4.20
C ARG A 302 0.90 -18.41 -2.91
N ILE A 303 1.07 -19.70 -2.65
CA ILE A 303 2.10 -20.23 -1.76
C ILE A 303 3.09 -21.06 -2.57
N GLU A 304 4.38 -20.91 -2.27
CA GLU A 304 5.47 -21.71 -2.82
C GLU A 304 6.32 -22.29 -1.69
N ILE A 305 6.56 -23.60 -1.72
CA ILE A 305 7.60 -24.23 -0.89
C ILE A 305 8.94 -24.08 -1.60
N ILE A 306 9.88 -23.45 -0.91
CA ILE A 306 11.27 -23.35 -1.32
C ILE A 306 12.06 -24.27 -0.41
N LYS A 307 12.62 -25.35 -0.98
CA LYS A 307 13.51 -26.32 -0.32
C LYS A 307 14.90 -25.71 -0.05
N LYS A 308 14.90 -24.56 0.61
CA LYS A 308 16.07 -23.79 1.01
C LYS A 308 15.84 -23.30 2.43
N GLU A 309 16.92 -23.31 3.21
CA GLU A 309 16.94 -22.81 4.58
C GLU A 309 16.35 -21.40 4.68
N TYR A 310 15.37 -21.24 5.56
CA TYR A 310 14.86 -19.92 5.96
C TYR A 310 15.94 -19.16 6.73
N LYS A 311 16.51 -18.13 6.10
CA LYS A 311 17.52 -17.28 6.74
C LYS A 311 16.85 -16.19 7.56
N ASP A 312 16.67 -16.42 8.86
CA ASP A 312 16.17 -15.40 9.79
C ASP A 312 17.29 -14.45 10.27
N PHE A 313 16.92 -13.24 10.66
CA PHE A 313 17.80 -12.33 11.40
C PHE A 313 17.04 -11.49 12.42
N ARG A 314 17.78 -11.03 13.43
CA ARG A 314 17.31 -10.03 14.40
C ARG A 314 18.12 -8.75 14.23
N PHE A 315 17.45 -7.64 13.99
CA PHE A 315 18.05 -6.31 13.90
C PHE A 315 17.66 -5.49 15.12
N ARG A 316 18.66 -4.99 15.85
CA ARG A 316 18.45 -4.20 17.07
C ARG A 316 18.50 -2.71 16.77
N ILE A 317 17.57 -1.98 17.36
CA ILE A 317 17.56 -0.52 17.36
C ILE A 317 17.58 -0.09 18.83
N GLU A 318 18.58 0.70 19.21
CA GLU A 318 18.81 1.12 20.59
C GLU A 318 18.95 2.63 20.70
N GLY A 319 18.57 3.17 21.85
CA GLY A 319 18.60 4.60 22.14
C GLY A 319 17.71 4.90 23.33
N TYR A 320 16.80 5.87 23.19
CA TYR A 320 15.80 6.14 24.23
C TYR A 320 14.76 5.02 24.38
N MET A 321 14.54 4.25 23.32
CA MET A 321 13.73 3.04 23.33
C MET A 321 14.50 1.91 22.64
N ASN A 322 14.22 0.67 23.04
CA ASN A 322 14.89 -0.49 22.46
C ASN A 322 13.88 -1.35 21.69
N PHE A 323 14.22 -1.65 20.44
CA PHE A 323 13.43 -2.50 19.55
C PHE A 323 14.29 -3.62 18.99
N THR A 324 13.66 -4.76 18.75
CA THR A 324 14.27 -5.87 18.00
C THR A 324 13.31 -6.23 16.88
N LEU A 325 13.72 -5.95 15.65
CA LEU A 325 12.98 -6.29 14.44
C LEU A 325 13.41 -7.67 13.95
N SER A 326 12.44 -8.53 13.63
CA SER A 326 12.67 -9.75 12.85
C SER A 326 12.92 -9.44 11.37
N ARG A 327 13.33 -10.45 10.60
CA ARG A 327 13.34 -10.34 9.13
C ARG A 327 11.97 -9.95 8.57
N GLN A 328 10.88 -10.53 9.08
CA GLN A 328 9.52 -10.23 8.61
C GLN A 328 9.10 -8.79 8.92
N ASP A 329 9.48 -8.25 10.09
CA ASP A 329 9.28 -6.83 10.42
C ASP A 329 9.99 -5.91 9.42
N PHE A 330 11.24 -6.23 9.08
CA PHE A 330 12.03 -5.44 8.14
C PHE A 330 11.45 -5.50 6.72
N VAL A 331 11.03 -6.69 6.25
CA VAL A 331 10.36 -6.86 4.95
C VAL A 331 9.04 -6.08 4.90
N SER A 332 8.25 -6.12 5.98
CA SER A 332 7.05 -5.30 6.07
C SER A 332 7.39 -3.81 5.99
N GLY A 333 8.47 -3.36 6.64
CA GLY A 333 8.97 -2.00 6.54
C GLY A 333 9.34 -1.59 5.11
N LEU A 334 9.98 -2.49 4.34
CA LEU A 334 10.33 -2.27 2.94
C LEU A 334 9.10 -2.00 2.05
N SER A 335 7.99 -2.71 2.28
CA SER A 335 6.77 -2.47 1.47
C SER A 335 6.18 -1.06 1.64
N CYS A 336 6.41 -0.40 2.77
CA CYS A 336 5.88 0.93 3.05
C CYS A 336 6.92 2.05 2.85
N HIS A 337 8.19 1.75 3.09
CA HIS A 337 9.26 2.75 3.20
C HIS A 337 10.51 2.41 2.38
N GLY A 338 10.46 1.34 1.60
CA GLY A 338 11.60 0.88 0.83
C GLY A 338 11.96 1.84 -0.29
N VAL A 339 13.25 2.12 -0.43
CA VAL A 339 13.79 2.96 -1.50
C VAL A 339 14.97 2.26 -2.17
N LYS A 340 15.20 2.60 -3.43
CA LYS A 340 16.35 2.12 -4.22
C LYS A 340 17.42 3.21 -4.28
N VAL A 341 18.67 2.83 -4.06
CA VAL A 341 19.84 3.71 -4.24
C VAL A 341 20.88 3.05 -5.13
N LYS A 342 21.64 3.85 -5.88
CA LYS A 342 22.78 3.36 -6.68
C LYS A 342 24.07 3.57 -5.92
N TYR A 343 24.70 2.50 -5.44
CA TYR A 343 25.96 2.57 -4.72
C TYR A 343 27.15 2.24 -5.62
N LYS A 344 28.18 3.08 -5.64
CA LYS A 344 29.44 2.85 -6.36
C LYS A 344 30.48 2.20 -5.44
N GLY A 345 30.67 0.89 -5.60
CA GLY A 345 31.70 0.10 -4.94
C GLY A 345 32.99 -0.03 -5.77
N LYS A 346 33.90 -0.89 -5.30
CA LYS A 346 35.12 -1.27 -6.05
C LYS A 346 34.80 -2.15 -7.27
N ASP A 347 33.72 -2.90 -7.18
CA ASP A 347 33.19 -3.85 -8.16
C ASP A 347 32.30 -3.20 -9.23
N GLY A 348 31.93 -1.93 -9.06
CA GLY A 348 31.08 -1.20 -10.01
C GLY A 348 29.95 -0.45 -9.31
N VAL A 349 28.95 -0.06 -10.09
CA VAL A 349 27.72 0.56 -9.58
C VAL A 349 26.64 -0.52 -9.49
N HIS A 350 26.03 -0.66 -8.32
CA HIS A 350 24.99 -1.64 -8.03
C HIS A 350 23.76 -0.96 -7.45
N GLU A 351 22.57 -1.50 -7.75
CA GLU A 351 21.32 -1.04 -7.15
C GLU A 351 21.09 -1.77 -5.82
N TYR A 352 20.84 -1.02 -4.76
CA TYR A 352 20.46 -1.58 -3.46
C TYR A 352 19.05 -1.14 -3.11
N TYR A 353 18.28 -2.04 -2.49
CA TYR A 353 16.93 -1.77 -2.00
C TYR A 353 16.87 -2.00 -0.49
N GLY A 354 16.34 -1.01 0.23
CA GLY A 354 16.46 -0.91 1.68
C GLY A 354 15.54 0.14 2.29
N ILE A 355 15.61 0.28 3.62
CA ILE A 355 14.89 1.32 4.36
C ILE A 355 15.84 2.49 4.63
N PRO A 356 15.44 3.75 4.39
CA PRO A 356 16.18 4.93 4.81
C PRO A 356 16.57 4.86 6.29
N LEU A 357 17.84 5.12 6.60
CA LEU A 357 18.38 4.95 7.95
C LEU A 357 17.62 5.81 8.98
N TRP A 358 17.22 7.02 8.62
CA TRP A 358 16.47 7.91 9.51
C TRP A 358 15.09 7.37 9.89
N ARG A 359 14.42 6.60 9.02
CA ARG A 359 13.15 5.94 9.33
C ARG A 359 13.31 4.79 10.31
N LEU A 360 14.51 4.20 10.40
CA LEU A 360 14.83 3.22 11.43
C LEU A 360 15.19 3.90 12.76
N LEU A 361 15.84 5.07 12.72
CA LEU A 361 16.12 5.86 13.93
C LEU A 361 14.84 6.36 14.62
N ALA A 362 13.79 6.63 13.85
CA ALA A 362 12.44 6.92 14.32
C ALA A 362 11.86 5.88 15.29
N TYR A 363 12.40 4.65 15.32
CA TYR A 363 12.02 3.67 16.34
C TYR A 363 12.46 4.08 17.74
N SER A 364 13.55 4.84 17.87
CA SER A 364 14.31 4.91 19.11
C SER A 364 14.72 6.31 19.53
N ASP A 365 14.47 7.32 18.71
CA ASP A 365 14.86 8.71 18.98
C ASP A 365 13.84 9.48 19.83
N ASP A 366 12.58 9.02 19.89
CA ASP A 366 11.54 9.65 20.71
C ASP A 366 10.96 8.67 21.77
N PRO A 367 11.30 8.82 23.06
CA PRO A 367 10.78 7.96 24.14
C PRO A 367 9.27 8.08 24.37
N LYS A 368 8.62 9.15 23.89
CA LYS A 368 7.19 9.35 24.06
C LYS A 368 6.37 8.56 23.04
N TYR A 369 6.98 8.06 21.95
CA TYR A 369 6.23 7.49 20.84
C TYR A 369 6.92 6.28 20.20
N ALA A 370 6.18 5.16 20.14
CA ALA A 370 6.57 4.02 19.32
C ALA A 370 6.21 4.30 17.84
N PRO A 371 7.07 3.94 16.88
CA PRO A 371 6.80 4.21 15.48
C PRO A 371 5.61 3.38 15.02
N HIS A 372 4.89 3.91 14.03
CA HIS A 372 3.69 3.31 13.41
C HIS A 372 2.36 3.38 14.18
N LYS A 373 2.20 4.22 15.20
CA LYS A 373 0.83 4.70 15.52
C LYS A 373 0.33 5.47 14.28
N GLN A 374 -0.67 4.95 13.58
CA GLN A 374 -1.29 5.59 12.40
C GLN A 374 -2.14 6.82 12.78
N ASP A 375 -1.66 7.63 13.70
CA ASP A 375 -2.27 8.89 14.10
C ASP A 375 -1.41 10.02 13.51
N PRO A 376 -1.93 10.75 12.50
CA PRO A 376 -1.18 11.81 11.85
C PRO A 376 -0.86 13.00 12.76
N SER A 377 -1.48 13.08 13.95
CA SER A 377 -1.11 14.07 14.98
C SER A 377 0.16 13.69 15.75
N ILE A 378 0.68 12.48 15.57
CA ILE A 378 1.85 11.96 16.28
C ILE A 378 3.09 12.05 15.39
N ASN A 379 4.09 12.80 15.86
CA ASN A 379 5.42 12.79 15.27
C ASN A 379 6.09 11.45 15.59
N SER A 380 6.46 10.70 14.54
CA SER A 380 7.13 9.41 14.67
C SER A 380 8.66 9.51 14.68
N TYR A 381 9.21 10.71 14.52
CA TYR A 381 10.65 10.97 14.38
C TYR A 381 10.96 12.35 14.96
N ASP A 382 11.95 12.41 15.86
CA ASP A 382 12.36 13.66 16.50
C ASP A 382 13.38 14.41 15.63
N GLU A 383 12.85 15.16 14.67
CA GLU A 383 13.65 15.92 13.71
C GLU A 383 14.46 17.04 14.38
N GLU A 384 13.96 17.63 15.46
CA GLU A 384 14.69 18.67 16.21
C GLU A 384 15.94 18.06 16.87
N PHE A 385 15.79 16.90 17.51
CA PHE A 385 16.91 16.15 18.07
C PHE A 385 17.92 15.75 17.00
N ALA A 386 17.46 15.27 15.84
CA ALA A 386 18.34 14.93 14.74
C ALA A 386 19.13 16.14 14.23
N LYS A 387 18.54 17.33 14.22
CA LYS A 387 19.20 18.60 13.88
C LYS A 387 20.18 19.09 14.95
N GLU A 388 20.02 18.73 16.21
CA GLU A 388 21.02 19.02 17.25
C GLU A 388 22.33 18.25 16.99
N GLY A 389 22.23 17.03 16.45
CA GLY A 389 23.37 16.26 15.94
C GLY A 389 23.88 15.19 16.89
N TYR A 390 23.02 14.27 17.33
CA TYR A 390 23.42 13.11 18.11
C TYR A 390 24.28 12.12 17.30
N GLU A 391 25.06 11.29 17.99
CA GLU A 391 25.83 10.23 17.35
C GLU A 391 24.96 8.98 17.15
N VAL A 392 25.06 8.39 15.96
CA VAL A 392 24.47 7.09 15.61
C VAL A 392 25.60 6.11 15.37
N GLU A 393 25.68 5.08 16.19
CA GLU A 393 26.61 3.95 16.05
C GLU A 393 25.95 2.85 15.21
N ILE A 394 26.60 2.43 14.12
CA ILE A 394 26.15 1.33 13.26
C ILE A 394 27.10 0.16 13.49
N VAL A 395 26.55 -1.00 13.86
CA VAL A 395 27.33 -2.16 14.32
C VAL A 395 27.08 -3.37 13.42
N ALA A 396 28.16 -3.92 12.89
CA ALA A 396 28.17 -5.15 12.11
C ALA A 396 28.34 -6.39 12.99
N LYS A 397 27.95 -7.54 12.44
CA LYS A 397 28.04 -8.86 13.10
C LYS A 397 29.48 -9.28 13.47
N ASP A 398 30.47 -8.76 12.76
CA ASP A 398 31.89 -9.01 13.00
C ASP A 398 32.52 -8.06 14.04
N GLY A 399 31.71 -7.17 14.63
CA GLY A 399 32.14 -6.17 15.60
C GLY A 399 32.66 -4.87 14.96
N PHE A 400 32.75 -4.78 13.63
CA PHE A 400 33.06 -3.53 12.97
C PHE A 400 31.97 -2.49 13.23
N LYS A 401 32.38 -1.25 13.47
CA LYS A 401 31.45 -0.16 13.77
C LYS A 401 31.92 1.16 13.19
N ILE A 402 30.94 2.00 12.85
CA ILE A 402 31.16 3.41 12.53
C ILE A 402 30.21 4.27 13.34
N ARG A 403 30.51 5.57 13.42
CA ARG A 403 29.62 6.58 13.99
C ARG A 403 29.33 7.65 12.96
N LEU A 404 28.07 8.04 12.88
CA LEU A 404 27.57 9.09 11.99
C LEU A 404 26.83 10.13 12.82
N ASN A 405 26.91 11.39 12.39
CA ASN A 405 26.13 12.46 13.00
C ASN A 405 24.72 12.50 12.39
N SER A 406 23.68 12.55 13.23
CA SER A 406 22.28 12.57 12.81
C SER A 406 21.94 13.72 11.85
N LYS A 407 22.68 14.84 11.86
CA LYS A 407 22.50 15.96 10.92
C LYS A 407 22.59 15.54 9.46
N TYR A 408 23.43 14.56 9.14
CA TYR A 408 23.59 14.04 7.78
C TYR A 408 22.55 12.97 7.43
N LEU A 409 21.97 12.35 8.45
CA LEU A 409 20.96 11.30 8.31
C LEU A 409 19.55 11.90 8.23
N ASN A 410 19.35 13.08 8.82
CA ASN A 410 18.05 13.70 8.98
C ASN A 410 17.29 13.82 7.66
N ARG A 411 16.15 13.11 7.56
CA ARG A 411 15.29 13.07 6.36
C ARG A 411 16.05 12.68 5.07
N ASN A 412 17.16 11.96 5.20
CA ASN A 412 18.01 11.61 4.07
C ASN A 412 17.66 10.22 3.54
N ASP A 413 16.85 10.17 2.49
CA ASP A 413 16.45 8.92 1.83
C ASP A 413 17.57 8.30 0.98
N SER A 414 18.69 9.00 0.78
CA SER A 414 19.83 8.49 0.02
C SER A 414 20.77 7.61 0.86
N ILE A 415 20.55 7.45 2.16
CA ILE A 415 21.34 6.58 3.05
C ILE A 415 20.41 5.49 3.59
N ILE A 416 20.69 4.23 3.27
CA ILE A 416 19.79 3.12 3.57
C ILE A 416 20.50 1.98 4.29
N LEU A 417 19.75 1.23 5.10
CA LEU A 417 20.08 -0.16 5.40
C LEU A 417 19.39 -1.04 4.34
N ALA A 418 20.20 -1.58 3.44
CA ALA A 418 19.76 -2.44 2.35
C ALA A 418 19.61 -3.89 2.79
N MET A 419 18.57 -4.56 2.25
CA MET A 419 18.35 -6.00 2.36
C MET A 419 18.53 -6.72 1.01
N MET A 420 18.56 -5.97 -0.10
CA MET A 420 18.74 -6.51 -1.44
C MET A 420 19.82 -5.75 -2.23
N LYS A 421 20.50 -6.46 -3.14
CA LYS A 421 21.45 -5.96 -4.13
C LYS A 421 21.08 -6.53 -5.50
N ASP A 422 20.92 -5.65 -6.50
CA ASP A 422 20.59 -5.98 -7.89
C ASP A 422 19.39 -6.94 -8.00
N GLY A 423 18.33 -6.65 -7.25
CA GLY A 423 17.09 -7.45 -7.24
C GLY A 423 17.17 -8.77 -6.47
N ASN A 424 18.31 -9.11 -5.87
CA ASN A 424 18.51 -10.35 -5.10
C ASN A 424 18.72 -10.04 -3.61
N GLU A 425 18.32 -10.97 -2.74
CA GLU A 425 18.62 -10.88 -1.30
C GLU A 425 20.14 -10.86 -1.07
N LEU A 426 20.61 -10.11 -0.07
CA LEU A 426 22.02 -10.07 0.27
C LEU A 426 22.54 -11.45 0.69
N GLU A 427 23.79 -11.76 0.34
CA GLU A 427 24.46 -12.99 0.71
C GLU A 427 25.86 -12.74 1.31
N GLY A 428 26.45 -13.80 1.89
CA GLY A 428 27.81 -13.77 2.42
C GLY A 428 28.05 -12.71 3.50
N MET A 429 29.05 -11.85 3.28
CA MET A 429 29.41 -10.80 4.24
C MET A 429 28.38 -9.66 4.29
N GLU A 430 27.62 -9.43 3.22
CA GLU A 430 26.65 -8.32 3.14
C GLU A 430 25.35 -8.63 3.88
N TRP A 431 25.02 -9.91 4.05
CA TRP A 431 23.88 -10.37 4.84
C TRP A 431 24.12 -10.18 6.36
N PRO A 432 23.11 -9.78 7.17
CA PRO A 432 21.70 -9.62 6.80
C PRO A 432 21.34 -8.26 6.21
N LEU A 433 21.97 -7.18 6.66
CA LEU A 433 21.73 -5.82 6.19
C LEU A 433 23.04 -5.14 5.86
N THR A 434 23.04 -4.23 4.89
CA THR A 434 24.24 -3.45 4.54
C THR A 434 23.93 -1.96 4.48
N LEU A 435 24.72 -1.15 5.19
CA LEU A 435 24.68 0.30 5.08
C LEU A 435 25.33 0.73 3.76
N VAL A 436 24.53 1.37 2.90
CA VAL A 436 24.96 1.97 1.64
C VAL A 436 24.31 3.32 1.45
N TRP A 437 24.81 4.07 0.47
CA TRP A 437 24.26 5.37 0.09
C TRP A 437 24.26 5.55 -1.43
N ASP A 438 23.43 6.47 -1.91
CA ASP A 438 23.40 6.81 -3.33
C ASP A 438 24.71 7.48 -3.75
N VAL A 439 25.21 7.16 -4.95
CA VAL A 439 26.45 7.69 -5.53
C VAL A 439 26.45 9.21 -5.64
N ASN A 440 25.27 9.83 -5.69
CA ASN A 440 25.12 11.29 -5.73
C ASN A 440 24.99 11.91 -4.34
N SER A 441 24.98 11.11 -3.27
CA SER A 441 25.08 11.65 -1.91
C SER A 441 26.46 12.28 -1.78
N GLY A 442 26.49 13.59 -1.51
CA GLY A 442 27.73 14.31 -1.28
C GLY A 442 28.58 13.70 -0.16
N ASN A 443 29.71 14.34 0.14
CA ASN A 443 30.60 13.81 1.19
C ASN A 443 29.92 13.83 2.56
N ILE A 444 29.73 12.66 3.16
CA ILE A 444 29.21 12.50 4.53
C ILE A 444 30.37 12.06 5.43
N PRO A 445 30.83 12.91 6.37
CA PRO A 445 31.94 12.58 7.26
C PRO A 445 31.72 11.26 8.02
N GLY A 446 32.74 10.41 8.05
CA GLY A 446 32.70 9.12 8.75
C GLY A 446 31.94 8.01 8.02
N MET A 447 31.26 8.31 6.90
CA MET A 447 30.51 7.33 6.12
C MET A 447 31.43 6.28 5.51
N LYS A 448 31.11 5.02 5.78
CA LYS A 448 31.72 3.84 5.16
C LYS A 448 30.63 2.82 4.91
N LYS A 449 30.82 1.98 3.89
CA LYS A 449 29.93 0.83 3.67
C LYS A 449 30.11 -0.13 4.85
N VAL A 450 29.02 -0.48 5.51
CA VAL A 450 29.03 -1.43 6.63
C VAL A 450 28.25 -2.66 6.17
N LYS A 451 28.93 -3.80 6.11
CA LYS A 451 28.34 -5.08 5.69
C LYS A 451 27.88 -5.86 6.91
N GLY A 452 26.79 -6.62 6.80
CA GLY A 452 26.31 -7.47 7.89
C GLY A 452 25.91 -6.69 9.14
N VAL A 453 25.26 -5.54 8.97
CA VAL A 453 24.70 -4.71 10.04
C VAL A 453 23.66 -5.49 10.81
N VAL A 454 23.78 -5.51 12.14
CA VAL A 454 22.85 -6.19 13.06
C VAL A 454 22.28 -5.25 14.11
N MET A 455 22.85 -4.05 14.26
CA MET A 455 22.39 -3.08 15.24
C MET A 455 22.67 -1.64 14.77
N ILE A 456 21.73 -0.75 15.10
CA ILE A 456 21.98 0.69 15.16
C ILE A 456 21.69 1.19 16.58
N ARG A 457 22.48 2.15 17.04
CA ARG A 457 22.36 2.72 18.37
C ARG A 457 22.48 4.24 18.33
N ILE A 458 21.48 4.93 18.83
CA ILE A 458 21.54 6.35 19.17
C ILE A 458 22.31 6.47 20.48
N ILE A 459 23.42 7.20 20.47
CA ILE A 459 24.22 7.44 21.66
C ILE A 459 23.57 8.57 22.45
N VAL A 460 22.73 8.20 23.41
CA VAL A 460 22.05 9.14 24.32
C VAL A 460 23.04 9.71 25.34
N GLY A 461 22.96 11.01 25.59
CA GLY A 461 23.68 11.65 26.69
C GLY A 461 23.08 11.27 28.05
N LYS A 462 23.89 11.25 29.11
CA LYS A 462 23.48 10.85 30.47
C LYS A 462 22.40 11.73 31.13
N ASN A 463 22.00 12.84 30.53
CA ASN A 463 20.98 13.72 31.07
C ASN A 463 19.70 13.55 30.24
N GLU A 464 18.70 12.94 30.88
CA GLU A 464 17.43 12.48 30.33
C GLU A 464 16.61 13.59 29.63
N ARG A 465 15.90 13.22 28.55
CA ARG A 465 14.87 14.01 27.86
C ARG A 465 13.48 13.55 28.26
#